data_AF-A0A2V7P8S5-F1
#
_entry.id   AF-A0A2V7P8S5-F1
#
_cell.length_a   1.000
_cell.length_b   1.000
_cell.length_c   1.000
_cell.angle_alpha   90.00
_cell.angle_beta   90.00
_cell.angle_gamma   90.00
#
_symmetry.space_group_name_H-M   'P 1'
#
loop_
_entity.id
_entity.type
_entity.pdbx_description
1 polymer ?
#
loop_
_entity_poly.entity_id
_entity_poly.type
_entity_poly.pdbx_seq_one_letter_code
_entity_poly.pdbx_strand_id
1 'polypeptide(L)'
;MTIGTRREWLRTIAALGAGALLPRSLIKSRSFAPSGLRRQPAQDPTAAFRAQIGAVPIQARQLGENLTLLSGPGGNVVVLHGTDGLVVVDTFVASAWPKLQESLASLGGGAGGGGGAPLKFVINTHWHFDHTDNNAPLHAAGATVVAHANTKRRMSE
;
A
#
# COMPACT_ATOMS: atom_id res chain seq x y z
N MET A 1 10.74 34.35 -14.04
CA MET A 1 11.51 33.12 -13.73
C MET A 1 10.75 31.95 -14.34
N THR A 2 11.05 31.60 -15.59
CA THR A 2 10.31 30.58 -16.36
C THR A 2 10.93 29.20 -16.10
N ILE A 3 10.10 28.27 -15.62
CA ILE A 3 10.52 26.90 -15.31
C ILE A 3 10.75 26.17 -16.63
N GLY A 4 12.02 25.86 -16.93
CA GLY A 4 12.42 25.06 -18.10
C GLY A 4 11.80 23.67 -18.09
N THR A 5 11.64 23.09 -19.27
CA THR A 5 10.91 21.83 -19.41
C THR A 5 11.70 20.64 -18.86
N ARG A 6 11.02 19.58 -18.45
CA ARG A 6 11.59 18.33 -17.90
C ARG A 6 12.71 17.72 -18.78
N ARG A 7 12.68 18.01 -20.08
CA ARG A 7 13.66 17.56 -21.09
C ARG A 7 14.99 18.32 -21.02
N GLU A 8 14.98 19.59 -20.64
CA GLU A 8 16.21 20.38 -20.43
C GLU A 8 16.95 19.91 -19.19
N TRP A 9 16.22 19.60 -18.12
CA TRP A 9 16.81 19.14 -16.86
C TRP A 9 17.61 17.84 -17.02
N LEU A 10 17.11 16.90 -17.84
CA LEU A 10 17.81 15.64 -18.10
C LEU A 10 19.08 15.80 -18.95
N ARG A 11 19.17 16.84 -19.80
CA ARG A 11 20.37 17.12 -20.59
C ARG A 11 21.49 17.72 -19.74
N THR A 12 21.15 18.52 -18.73
CA THR A 12 22.13 19.16 -17.85
C THR A 12 22.87 18.15 -16.97
N ILE A 13 22.23 17.07 -16.54
CA ILE A 13 22.84 16.06 -15.66
C ILE A 13 23.88 15.20 -16.42
N ALA A 14 23.68 14.97 -17.71
CA ALA A 14 24.62 14.20 -18.53
C ALA A 14 25.98 14.92 -18.72
N ALA A 15 26.04 16.25 -18.56
CA ALA A 15 27.25 17.03 -18.80
C ALA A 15 28.22 17.11 -17.60
N LEU A 16 27.79 16.74 -16.38
CA LEU A 16 28.64 16.81 -15.17
C LEU A 16 29.45 15.53 -14.89
N GLY A 17 29.35 14.50 -15.75
CA GLY A 17 30.08 13.23 -15.60
C GLY A 17 31.51 13.22 -16.16
N ALA A 18 31.98 14.29 -16.81
CA ALA A 18 33.27 14.31 -17.50
C ALA A 18 34.36 15.06 -16.69
N GLY A 19 35.11 14.28 -15.90
CA GLY A 19 36.57 14.40 -15.77
C GLY A 19 37.18 15.62 -15.06
N ALA A 20 37.55 15.44 -13.78
CA ALA A 20 38.69 16.14 -13.19
C ALA A 20 39.89 15.18 -13.12
N LEU A 21 40.79 15.27 -14.09
CA LEU A 21 42.09 14.58 -14.10
C LEU A 21 43.04 15.31 -13.14
N LEU A 22 43.24 14.78 -11.93
CA LEU A 22 44.32 15.19 -11.05
C LEU A 22 45.46 14.15 -11.07
N PRO A 23 46.74 14.58 -11.14
CA PRO A 23 47.87 13.68 -11.19
C PRO A 23 47.99 12.84 -9.91
N ARG A 24 48.16 11.53 -10.09
CA ARG A 24 48.21 10.50 -9.03
C ARG A 24 49.41 10.59 -8.06
N SER A 25 50.32 11.55 -8.22
CA SER A 25 51.62 11.55 -7.53
C SER A 25 51.67 12.22 -6.15
N LEU A 26 50.56 12.75 -5.62
CA LEU A 26 50.56 13.48 -4.33
C LEU A 26 49.67 12.89 -3.23
N ILE A 27 49.01 11.75 -3.45
CA ILE A 27 48.20 11.11 -2.40
C ILE A 27 49.04 10.07 -1.67
N LYS A 28 49.70 10.50 -0.58
CA LYS A 28 50.25 9.57 0.43
C LYS A 28 49.10 8.72 0.96
N SER A 29 49.18 7.41 0.73
CA SER A 29 48.22 6.42 1.23
C SER A 29 48.26 6.36 2.76
N ARG A 30 47.39 7.14 3.42
CA ARG A 30 46.96 6.83 4.78
C ARG A 30 45.88 5.76 4.68
N SER A 31 46.23 4.54 5.07
CA SER A 31 45.30 3.43 5.21
C SER A 31 44.30 3.75 6.32
N PHE A 32 43.18 4.40 5.98
CA PHE A 32 42.01 4.40 6.84
C PHE A 32 41.35 3.02 6.69
N ALA A 33 41.49 2.17 7.71
CA ALA A 33 40.61 1.02 7.86
C ALA A 33 39.20 1.56 8.11
N PRO A 34 38.19 1.29 7.26
CA PRO A 34 36.84 1.71 7.56
C PRO A 34 36.32 0.80 8.66
N SER A 35 36.33 1.29 9.89
CA SER A 35 35.60 0.69 11.00
C SER A 35 34.12 0.67 10.63
N GLY A 36 33.62 -0.49 10.22
CA GLY A 36 32.21 -0.87 10.33
C GLY A 36 31.18 0.08 9.71
N LEU A 37 31.29 0.42 8.42
CA LEU A 37 30.08 0.80 7.67
C LEU A 37 29.25 -0.47 7.45
N ARG A 38 28.46 -0.82 8.47
CA ARG A 38 27.42 -1.84 8.36
C ARG A 38 26.44 -1.34 7.30
N ARG A 39 26.52 -1.91 6.10
CA ARG A 39 25.61 -1.65 4.99
C ARG A 39 24.19 -1.90 5.51
N GLN A 40 23.45 -0.85 5.86
CA GLN A 40 22.02 -0.96 6.11
C GLN A 40 21.42 -1.57 4.83
N PRO A 41 20.62 -2.64 4.93
CA PRO A 41 19.92 -3.14 3.75
C PRO A 41 19.12 -1.97 3.19
N ALA A 42 19.31 -1.67 1.91
CA ALA A 42 18.50 -0.67 1.23
C ALA A 42 17.04 -1.10 1.38
N GLN A 43 16.26 -0.32 2.12
CA GLN A 43 14.83 -0.61 2.27
C GLN A 43 14.18 -0.47 0.89
N ASP A 44 13.37 -1.47 0.52
CA ASP A 44 12.58 -1.42 -0.72
C ASP A 44 11.71 -0.15 -0.71
N PRO A 45 11.95 0.82 -1.62
CA PRO A 45 11.19 2.06 -1.66
C PRO A 45 9.68 1.83 -1.80
N THR A 46 9.27 0.75 -2.47
CA THR A 46 7.86 0.39 -2.63
C THR A 46 7.26 -0.11 -1.32
N ALA A 47 7.96 -0.96 -0.58
CA ALA A 47 7.53 -1.38 0.75
C ALA A 47 7.43 -0.20 1.73
N ALA A 48 8.40 0.72 1.71
CA ALA A 48 8.38 1.92 2.52
C ALA A 48 7.18 2.82 2.18
N PHE A 49 6.88 3.01 0.89
CA PHE A 49 5.72 3.77 0.45
C PHE A 49 4.39 3.12 0.88
N ARG A 50 4.25 1.81 0.72
CA ARG A 50 3.07 1.07 1.22
C ARG A 50 2.92 1.18 2.74
N ALA A 51 4.02 1.13 3.50
CA ALA A 51 3.99 1.32 4.94
C ALA A 51 3.53 2.74 5.32
N GLN A 52 3.99 3.76 4.60
CA GLN A 52 3.58 5.15 4.81
C GLN A 52 2.08 5.35 4.55
N ILE A 53 1.54 4.84 3.43
CA ILE A 53 0.09 4.88 3.16
C ILE A 53 -0.66 4.10 4.25
N GLY A 54 -0.17 2.91 4.59
CA GLY A 54 -0.72 2.05 5.63
C GLY A 54 -0.83 2.70 7.00
N ALA A 55 -0.01 3.70 7.30
CA ALA A 55 -0.03 4.42 8.57
C ALA A 55 -1.23 5.37 8.73
N VAL A 56 -1.87 5.80 7.62
CA VAL A 56 -3.03 6.71 7.65
C VAL A 56 -4.15 6.13 8.52
N PRO A 57 -4.73 6.88 9.46
CA PRO A 57 -5.86 6.39 10.27
C PRO A 57 -7.08 6.05 9.42
N ILE A 58 -7.85 5.04 9.83
CA ILE A 58 -9.15 4.75 9.24
C ILE A 58 -10.21 5.58 9.99
N GLN A 59 -10.99 6.35 9.24
CA GLN A 59 -12.10 7.15 9.75
C GLN A 59 -13.42 6.50 9.33
N ALA A 60 -14.26 6.14 10.30
CA ALA A 60 -15.57 5.57 10.05
C ALA A 60 -16.63 6.68 9.98
N ARG A 61 -17.49 6.62 8.96
CA ARG A 61 -18.66 7.49 8.82
C ARG A 61 -19.88 6.67 8.44
N GLN A 62 -20.91 6.71 9.27
CA GLN A 62 -22.18 6.07 8.95
C GLN A 62 -22.84 6.80 7.76
N LEU A 63 -23.28 6.01 6.77
CA LEU A 63 -24.02 6.48 5.59
C LEU A 63 -25.51 6.15 5.69
N GLY A 64 -25.85 5.12 6.48
CA GLY A 64 -27.20 4.65 6.78
C GLY A 64 -27.14 3.60 7.88
N GLU A 65 -28.29 3.04 8.25
CA GLU A 65 -28.44 2.10 9.38
C GLU A 65 -27.35 1.00 9.38
N ASN A 66 -27.17 0.36 8.23
CA ASN A 66 -26.28 -0.78 8.04
C ASN A 66 -25.13 -0.50 7.06
N LEU A 67 -24.88 0.76 6.73
CA LEU A 67 -23.92 1.15 5.70
C LEU A 67 -22.89 2.12 6.27
N THR A 68 -21.63 1.71 6.27
CA THR A 68 -20.52 2.49 6.84
C THR A 68 -19.45 2.72 5.78
N LEU A 69 -19.01 3.97 5.65
CA LEU A 69 -17.81 4.34 4.92
C LEU A 69 -16.61 4.30 5.86
N LEU A 70 -15.54 3.64 5.43
CA LEU A 70 -14.21 3.68 6.03
C LEU A 70 -13.30 4.47 5.09
N SER A 71 -12.84 5.66 5.48
CA SER A 71 -11.88 6.46 4.72
C SER A 71 -10.49 6.33 5.30
N GLY A 72 -9.47 6.03 4.51
CA GLY A 72 -8.17 5.69 5.08
C GLY A 72 -7.07 5.30 4.08
N PRO A 73 -6.21 4.31 4.43
CA PRO A 73 -5.01 3.94 3.68
C PRO A 73 -5.23 3.59 2.21
N GLY A 74 -5.07 4.59 1.34
CA GLY A 74 -5.12 4.43 -0.12
C GLY A 74 -6.46 4.81 -0.74
N GLY A 75 -7.55 4.89 0.04
CA GLY A 75 -8.84 5.27 -0.53
C GLY A 75 -10.00 5.15 0.44
N ASN A 76 -11.09 4.57 -0.04
CA ASN A 76 -12.32 4.34 0.70
C ASN A 76 -12.71 2.87 0.63
N VAL A 77 -13.20 2.34 1.73
CA VAL A 77 -13.85 1.03 1.82
C VAL A 77 -15.28 1.24 2.29
N VAL A 78 -16.26 0.61 1.65
CA VAL A 78 -17.66 0.67 2.09
C VAL A 78 -18.08 -0.68 2.62
N VAL A 79 -18.73 -0.69 3.78
CA VAL A 79 -19.18 -1.91 4.45
C VAL A 79 -20.68 -1.84 4.62
N LEU A 80 -21.38 -2.80 4.01
CA LEU A 80 -22.75 -3.17 4.36
C LEU A 80 -22.66 -4.28 5.41
N HIS A 81 -23.26 -4.07 6.58
CA HIS A 81 -23.17 -4.99 7.72
C HIS A 81 -24.55 -5.36 8.24
N GLY A 82 -24.70 -6.58 8.76
CA GLY A 82 -25.95 -7.07 9.31
C GLY A 82 -25.80 -8.50 9.84
N THR A 83 -26.87 -9.05 10.40
CA THR A 83 -26.89 -10.39 11.01
C THR A 83 -26.50 -11.50 10.02
N ASP A 84 -26.76 -11.28 8.73
CA ASP A 84 -26.48 -12.25 7.68
C ASP A 84 -25.01 -12.25 7.24
N GLY A 85 -24.22 -11.26 7.68
CA GLY A 85 -22.83 -11.09 7.29
C GLY A 85 -22.49 -9.70 6.76
N LEU A 86 -21.24 -9.56 6.35
CA LEU A 86 -20.68 -8.32 5.80
C LEU A 86 -20.46 -8.44 4.29
N VAL A 87 -20.75 -7.35 3.58
CA VAL A 87 -20.31 -7.09 2.21
C VAL A 87 -19.38 -5.89 2.23
N VAL A 88 -18.17 -6.08 1.71
CA VAL A 88 -17.11 -5.07 1.72
C VAL A 88 -16.81 -4.66 0.29
N VAL A 89 -16.70 -3.35 0.03
CA VAL A 89 -16.27 -2.80 -1.27
C VAL A 89 -14.87 -2.23 -1.12
N ASP A 90 -13.91 -2.77 -1.87
CA ASP A 90 -12.46 -2.52 -1.80
C ASP A 90 -11.83 -2.81 -0.42
N THR A 91 -10.49 -2.76 -0.32
CA THR A 91 -9.80 -3.39 0.81
C THR A 91 -8.57 -2.67 1.38
N PHE A 92 -8.26 -1.43 0.96
CA PHE A 92 -7.02 -0.73 1.34
C PHE A 92 -5.73 -1.46 0.93
N VAL A 93 -4.59 -0.83 1.20
CA VAL A 93 -3.24 -1.41 1.05
C VAL A 93 -2.94 -2.49 2.11
N ALA A 94 -2.07 -3.46 1.79
CA ALA A 94 -1.77 -4.62 2.66
C ALA A 94 -1.35 -4.26 4.10
N SER A 95 -0.53 -3.21 4.25
CA SER A 95 -0.03 -2.72 5.54
C SER A 95 -1.14 -2.20 6.47
N ALA A 96 -2.35 -1.96 5.94
CA ALA A 96 -3.50 -1.53 6.72
C ALA A 96 -4.32 -2.71 7.30
N TRP A 97 -3.97 -3.97 6.98
CA TRP A 97 -4.76 -5.14 7.37
C TRP A 97 -5.17 -5.18 8.85
N PRO A 98 -4.28 -4.94 9.84
CA PRO A 98 -4.69 -4.98 11.24
C PRO A 98 -5.80 -3.99 11.59
N LYS A 99 -5.73 -2.77 11.05
CA LYS A 99 -6.73 -1.71 11.28
C LYS A 99 -8.03 -1.99 10.53
N LEU A 100 -7.94 -2.53 9.32
CA LEU A 100 -9.13 -2.95 8.57
C LEU A 100 -9.85 -4.08 9.29
N GLN A 101 -9.13 -5.11 9.73
CA GLN A 101 -9.68 -6.23 10.49
C GLN A 101 -10.39 -5.74 11.77
N GLU A 102 -9.78 -4.81 12.52
CA GLU A 102 -10.41 -4.20 13.70
C GLU A 102 -11.67 -3.40 13.34
N SER A 103 -11.64 -2.63 12.24
CA SER A 103 -12.80 -1.87 11.76
C SER A 103 -13.94 -2.77 11.32
N LEU A 104 -13.65 -3.92 10.71
CA LEU A 104 -14.68 -4.91 10.33
C LEU A 104 -15.26 -5.61 11.56
N ALA A 105 -14.41 -5.89 12.57
CA ALA A 105 -14.85 -6.48 13.82
C ALA A 105 -15.77 -5.55 14.63
N SER A 106 -15.47 -4.24 14.66
CA SER A 106 -16.32 -3.26 15.35
C SER A 106 -17.69 -3.06 14.67
N LEU A 107 -17.79 -3.39 13.38
CA LEU A 107 -19.05 -3.45 12.63
C LEU A 107 -19.76 -4.81 12.76
N GLY A 108 -19.36 -5.64 13.72
CA GLY A 108 -19.98 -6.94 13.99
C GLY A 108 -19.50 -8.09 13.11
N GLY A 109 -18.47 -7.89 12.30
CA GLY A 109 -17.89 -8.93 11.44
C GLY A 109 -16.86 -9.81 12.14
N GLY A 110 -16.59 -10.99 11.58
CA GLY A 110 -15.52 -11.88 12.02
C GLY A 110 -14.57 -12.24 10.87
N ALA A 111 -13.37 -11.65 10.85
CA ALA A 111 -12.34 -11.97 9.84
C ALA A 111 -11.38 -13.11 10.23
N GLY A 112 -11.65 -13.82 11.33
CA GLY A 112 -10.70 -14.79 11.91
C GLY A 112 -11.32 -15.86 12.80
N GLY A 113 -12.56 -16.28 12.54
CA GLY A 113 -13.21 -17.37 13.28
C GLY A 113 -13.74 -17.02 14.69
N GLY A 114 -13.56 -15.79 15.17
CA GLY A 114 -14.28 -15.25 16.32
C GLY A 114 -15.74 -14.97 15.93
N GLY A 115 -16.70 -15.30 16.81
CA GLY A 115 -18.14 -15.41 16.55
C GLY A 115 -18.93 -14.17 16.12
N GLY A 116 -18.35 -13.29 15.31
CA GLY A 116 -19.06 -12.22 14.58
C GLY A 116 -19.74 -12.74 13.31
N ALA A 117 -20.49 -11.86 12.66
CA ALA A 117 -21.16 -12.14 11.39
C ALA A 117 -20.13 -12.48 10.29
N PRO A 118 -20.43 -13.44 9.41
CA PRO A 118 -19.47 -13.89 8.40
C PRO A 118 -19.16 -12.79 7.38
N LEU A 119 -17.90 -12.70 6.93
CA LEU A 119 -17.57 -11.92 5.74
C LEU A 119 -18.02 -12.70 4.50
N LYS A 120 -19.05 -12.21 3.82
CA LYS A 120 -19.65 -12.93 2.69
C LYS A 120 -18.99 -12.58 1.36
N PHE A 121 -18.83 -11.28 1.10
CA PHE A 121 -18.37 -10.80 -0.19
C PHE A 121 -17.37 -9.65 -0.02
N VAL A 122 -16.36 -9.67 -0.90
CA VAL A 122 -15.50 -8.53 -1.17
C VAL A 122 -15.70 -8.15 -2.63
N ILE A 123 -16.12 -6.92 -2.90
CA ILE A 123 -16.35 -6.41 -4.25
C ILE A 123 -15.20 -5.45 -4.58
N ASN A 124 -14.43 -5.75 -5.62
CA ASN A 124 -13.40 -4.81 -6.09
C ASN A 124 -13.95 -3.91 -7.19
N THR A 125 -13.76 -2.60 -7.03
CA THR A 125 -14.10 -1.61 -8.04
C THR A 125 -13.12 -1.67 -9.22
N HIS A 126 -11.82 -1.81 -8.92
CA HIS A 126 -10.72 -1.95 -9.88
C HIS A 126 -9.50 -2.62 -9.23
N TRP A 127 -8.40 -2.80 -9.97
CA TRP A 127 -7.32 -3.75 -9.62
C TRP A 127 -6.08 -3.14 -8.95
N HIS A 128 -6.08 -1.85 -8.58
CA HIS A 128 -4.89 -1.28 -7.95
C HIS A 128 -4.67 -1.83 -6.54
N PHE A 129 -3.39 -1.87 -6.12
CA PHE A 129 -2.97 -2.49 -4.86
C PHE A 129 -3.69 -1.92 -3.64
N ASP A 130 -4.01 -0.63 -3.65
CA ASP A 130 -4.74 0.09 -2.61
C ASP A 130 -6.23 -0.27 -2.52
N HIS A 131 -6.74 -1.06 -3.46
CA HIS A 131 -8.11 -1.58 -3.46
C HIS A 131 -8.18 -3.09 -3.28
N THR A 132 -7.11 -3.83 -3.60
CA THR A 132 -7.13 -5.30 -3.70
C THR A 132 -6.14 -6.02 -2.80
N ASP A 133 -5.18 -5.33 -2.17
CA ASP A 133 -4.09 -5.97 -1.43
C ASP A 133 -4.59 -6.87 -0.27
N ASN A 134 -5.74 -6.55 0.33
CA ASN A 134 -6.32 -7.34 1.43
C ASN A 134 -7.41 -8.33 0.97
N ASN A 135 -7.56 -8.57 -0.34
CA ASN A 135 -8.45 -9.61 -0.85
C ASN A 135 -8.08 -11.01 -0.33
N ALA A 136 -6.78 -11.34 -0.30
CA ALA A 136 -6.30 -12.67 0.11
C ALA A 136 -6.66 -13.01 1.57
N PRO A 137 -6.36 -12.17 2.58
CA PRO A 137 -6.77 -12.46 3.95
C PRO A 137 -8.29 -12.46 4.13
N LEU A 138 -9.04 -11.60 3.43
CA LEU A 138 -10.52 -11.63 3.46
C LEU A 138 -11.09 -12.91 2.85
N HIS A 139 -10.49 -13.42 1.77
CA HIS A 139 -10.86 -14.69 1.17
C HIS A 139 -10.57 -15.86 2.11
N ALA A 140 -9.40 -15.86 2.76
CA ALA A 140 -9.05 -16.85 3.78
C ALA A 140 -10.03 -16.81 4.99
N ALA A 141 -10.63 -15.66 5.26
CA ALA A 141 -11.69 -15.50 6.26
C ALA A 141 -13.09 -15.98 5.80
N GLY A 142 -13.22 -16.49 4.57
CA GLY A 142 -14.46 -17.06 4.03
C GLY A 142 -15.19 -16.17 3.01
N ALA A 143 -14.67 -14.99 2.70
CA ALA A 143 -15.32 -14.10 1.73
C ALA A 143 -15.14 -14.60 0.28
N THR A 144 -16.19 -14.45 -0.53
CA THR A 144 -16.09 -14.58 -1.98
C THR A 144 -15.64 -13.25 -2.58
N VAL A 145 -14.52 -13.24 -3.31
CA VAL A 145 -14.05 -12.05 -4.03
C VAL A 145 -14.78 -11.92 -5.38
N VAL A 146 -15.46 -10.81 -5.57
CA VAL A 146 -16.28 -10.48 -6.74
C VAL A 146 -15.68 -9.27 -7.43
N ALA A 147 -15.51 -9.36 -8.74
CA ALA A 147 -15.04 -8.24 -9.55
C ALA A 147 -15.54 -8.38 -10.99
N HIS A 148 -15.52 -7.28 -11.74
CA HIS A 148 -15.69 -7.34 -13.19
C HIS A 148 -14.63 -8.26 -13.82
N ALA A 149 -14.98 -8.97 -14.91
CA ALA A 149 -14.09 -9.96 -15.54
C ALA A 149 -12.71 -9.38 -15.91
N ASN A 150 -12.66 -8.14 -16.41
CA ASN A 150 -11.40 -7.46 -16.71
C ASN A 150 -10.57 -7.16 -15.46
N THR A 151 -11.20 -6.73 -14.37
CA THR A 151 -10.51 -6.50 -13.09
C THR A 151 -9.94 -7.81 -12.55
N LYS A 152 -10.72 -8.91 -12.59
CA LYS A 152 -10.26 -10.25 -12.21
C LYS A 152 -9.05 -10.68 -13.03
N ARG A 153 -9.09 -10.51 -14.36
CA ARG A 153 -7.96 -10.83 -15.24
C ARG A 153 -6.71 -10.04 -14.85
N ARG A 154 -6.83 -8.73 -14.62
CA ARG A 154 -5.71 -7.87 -14.21
C ARG A 154 -5.10 -8.25 -12.87
N MET A 155 -5.91 -8.71 -11.91
CA MET A 155 -5.41 -9.20 -10.62
C MET A 155 -4.64 -10.53 -10.72
N SER A 156 -4.73 -11.24 -11.84
CA SER A 156 -4.08 -12.55 -12.06
C SER A 156 -2.88 -12.51 -13.01
N GLU A 157 -2.58 -11.34 -13.58
CA GLU A 157 -1.40 -11.09 -14.44
C GLU A 157 -0.16 -10.81 -13.58
#